data_AF-A0A1B6FB57-F1
#
_entry.id   AF-A0A1B6FB57-F1
#
_cell.length_a   1.000
_cell.length_b   1.000
_cell.length_c   1.000
_cell.angle_alpha   90.00
_cell.angle_beta   90.00
_cell.angle_gamma   90.00
#
_symmetry.space_group_name_H-M   'P 1'
#
loop_
_entity.id
_entity.type
_entity.pdbx_description
1 polymer ?
#
loop_
_entity_poly.entity_id
_entity_poly.type
_entity_poly.pdbx_seq_one_letter_code
_entity_poly.pdbx_strand_id
1 'polypeptide(L)'
;MKMSGNEPTPISSLPLPPMQYINQYTDENVRRQRAPRHPPPIHDTYTMFGNTYHTDDNIIRPLESQGIRRLYPQHFDRRRELKKLNHSLLVNFLDLLDILVC
;
A
#
# COMPACT_ATOMS: atom_id res chain seq x y z
N MET A 1 -55.31 -2.17 -18.58
CA MET A 1 -54.48 -1.07 -19.08
C MET A 1 -54.00 -0.23 -17.90
N LYS A 2 -52.74 -0.40 -17.49
CA LYS A 2 -51.92 0.61 -16.80
C LYS A 2 -50.46 0.14 -16.88
N MET A 3 -49.69 0.84 -17.71
CA MET A 3 -48.24 0.75 -17.76
C MET A 3 -47.66 1.40 -16.50
N SER A 4 -46.63 0.81 -15.91
CA SER A 4 -45.70 1.55 -15.06
C SER A 4 -44.30 1.07 -15.41
N GLY A 5 -43.49 2.02 -15.87
CA GLY A 5 -42.28 1.80 -16.65
C GLY A 5 -41.21 1.01 -15.92
N ASN A 6 -40.42 0.32 -16.74
CA ASN A 6 -39.08 -0.12 -16.39
C ASN A 6 -38.20 1.13 -16.24
N GLU A 7 -38.31 1.81 -15.10
CA GLU A 7 -37.41 2.89 -14.70
C GLU A 7 -35.99 2.31 -14.66
N PRO A 8 -35.02 2.88 -15.42
CA PRO A 8 -33.65 2.41 -15.38
C PRO A 8 -33.14 2.58 -13.95
N THR A 9 -32.87 1.45 -13.28
CA THR A 9 -32.31 1.46 -11.93
C THR A 9 -31.01 2.26 -12.01
N PRO A 10 -30.84 3.37 -11.28
CA PRO A 10 -29.61 4.15 -11.32
C PRO A 10 -28.47 3.22 -10.91
N ILE A 11 -27.63 2.86 -11.88
CA ILE A 11 -26.49 1.99 -11.68
C ILE A 11 -25.44 2.85 -10.97
N SER A 12 -25.57 2.94 -9.65
CA SER A 12 -24.54 3.52 -8.81
C SER A 12 -23.22 2.79 -9.10
N SER A 13 -22.15 3.54 -9.30
CA SER A 13 -20.79 2.99 -9.44
C SER A 13 -20.27 2.34 -8.15
N LEU A 14 -20.99 2.55 -7.04
CA LEU A 14 -20.66 1.97 -5.75
C LEU A 14 -21.38 0.64 -5.56
N PRO A 15 -20.70 -0.40 -5.04
CA PRO A 15 -21.35 -1.65 -4.71
C PRO A 15 -22.45 -1.41 -3.69
N LEU A 16 -23.55 -2.16 -3.82
CA LEU A 16 -24.59 -2.15 -2.80
C LEU A 16 -23.97 -2.55 -1.46
N PRO A 17 -24.42 -1.92 -0.36
CA PRO A 17 -23.91 -2.28 0.94
C PRO A 17 -24.26 -3.75 1.24
N PRO A 18 -23.51 -4.42 2.12
CA PRO A 18 -23.72 -5.84 2.42
C PRO A 18 -25.10 -6.12 3.04
N MET A 19 -26.12 -6.36 2.21
CA MET A 19 -27.53 -6.47 2.62
C MET A 19 -27.77 -7.58 3.66
N GLN A 20 -26.92 -8.61 3.68
CA GLN A 20 -26.95 -9.68 4.68
C GLN A 20 -26.71 -9.17 6.11
N TYR A 21 -25.91 -8.12 6.28
CA TYR A 21 -25.55 -7.58 7.58
C TYR A 21 -26.45 -6.40 8.00
N ILE A 22 -26.86 -5.54 7.06
CA ILE A 22 -27.62 -4.31 7.36
C ILE A 22 -28.89 -4.59 8.17
N ASN A 23 -29.64 -5.64 7.80
CA ASN A 23 -30.89 -5.99 8.46
C ASN A 23 -30.71 -6.40 9.94
N GLN A 24 -29.48 -6.72 10.36
CA GLN A 24 -29.16 -7.14 11.72
C GLN A 24 -28.86 -5.95 12.64
N TYR A 25 -28.60 -4.76 12.08
CA TYR A 25 -28.26 -3.53 12.82
C TYR A 25 -29.44 -2.55 12.91
N THR A 26 -30.59 -3.00 13.40
CA THR A 26 -31.71 -2.11 13.77
C THR A 26 -31.52 -1.54 15.18
N ASP A 27 -32.12 -0.39 15.48
CA ASP A 27 -32.05 0.23 16.83
C ASP A 27 -32.47 -0.72 17.95
N GLU A 28 -33.46 -1.57 17.68
CA GLU A 28 -33.94 -2.60 18.60
C GLU A 28 -32.87 -3.67 18.85
N ASN A 29 -32.26 -4.21 17.78
CA ASN A 29 -31.24 -5.23 17.87
C ASN A 29 -29.96 -4.71 18.53
N VAL A 30 -29.59 -3.45 18.28
CA VAL A 30 -28.46 -2.79 18.93
C VAL A 30 -28.73 -2.61 20.42
N ARG A 31 -29.91 -2.08 20.79
CA ARG A 31 -30.32 -1.92 22.20
C ARG A 31 -30.37 -3.24 22.94
N ARG A 32 -30.78 -4.32 22.27
CA ARG A 32 -30.85 -5.68 22.82
C ARG A 32 -29.56 -6.49 22.69
N GLN A 33 -28.47 -5.90 22.18
CA GLN A 33 -27.18 -6.57 21.93
C GLN A 33 -27.29 -7.83 21.06
N ARG A 34 -28.29 -7.88 20.17
CA ARG A 34 -28.51 -8.96 19.19
C ARG A 34 -27.83 -8.70 17.84
N ALA A 35 -27.34 -7.48 17.63
CA ALA A 35 -26.50 -7.19 16.49
C ALA A 35 -25.23 -8.06 16.55
N PRO A 36 -24.82 -8.69 15.44
CA PRO A 36 -23.61 -9.52 15.40
C PRO A 36 -22.41 -8.68 15.83
N ARG A 37 -21.58 -9.25 16.71
CA ARG A 37 -20.30 -8.64 17.10
C ARG A 37 -19.33 -8.75 15.93
N HIS A 38 -18.36 -7.84 15.89
CA HIS A 38 -17.29 -7.93 14.90
C HIS A 38 -16.62 -9.31 15.02
N PRO A 39 -16.27 -9.95 13.89
CA PRO A 39 -15.46 -11.15 13.91
C PRO A 39 -14.17 -10.88 14.70
N PRO A 40 -13.69 -11.84 15.51
CA PRO A 40 -12.41 -11.67 16.19
C PRO A 40 -11.29 -11.45 15.17
N PRO A 41 -10.23 -10.70 15.52
CA PRO A 41 -9.06 -10.58 14.67
C PRO A 41 -8.54 -11.96 14.25
N ILE A 42 -8.19 -12.10 12.98
CA ILE A 42 -7.61 -13.34 12.47
C ILE A 42 -6.18 -13.42 13.00
N HIS A 43 -5.91 -14.36 13.90
CA HIS A 43 -4.56 -14.65 14.39
C HIS A 43 -3.76 -15.57 13.45
N ASP A 44 -4.42 -16.10 12.41
CA ASP A 44 -3.81 -16.96 11.40
C ASP A 44 -3.24 -16.14 10.23
N THR A 45 -2.68 -16.85 9.27
CA THR A 45 -2.19 -16.36 8.00
C THR A 45 -3.33 -16.01 7.03
N TYR A 46 -3.19 -14.91 6.30
CA TYR A 46 -4.12 -14.57 5.21
C TYR A 46 -3.37 -14.11 3.97
N THR A 47 -4.00 -14.18 2.80
CA THR A 47 -3.36 -13.73 1.56
C THR A 47 -3.65 -12.25 1.33
N MET A 48 -2.59 -11.45 1.20
CA MET A 48 -2.65 -10.02 0.92
C MET A 48 -1.79 -9.71 -0.31
N PHE A 49 -2.37 -9.09 -1.34
CA PHE A 49 -1.64 -8.74 -2.58
C PHE A 49 -0.87 -9.94 -3.18
N GLY A 50 -1.44 -11.16 -3.11
CA GLY A 50 -0.81 -12.39 -3.60
C GLY A 50 0.29 -12.96 -2.70
N ASN A 51 0.52 -12.40 -1.51
CA ASN A 51 1.51 -12.87 -0.54
C ASN A 51 0.84 -13.39 0.74
N THR A 52 1.38 -14.44 1.33
CA THR A 52 0.95 -14.91 2.66
C THR A 52 1.42 -13.90 3.71
N TYR A 53 0.48 -13.25 4.37
CA TYR A 53 0.65 -12.39 5.52
C TYR A 53 0.50 -13.22 6.80
N HIS A 54 1.41 -13.05 7.75
CA HIS A 54 1.36 -13.68 9.07
C HIS A 54 1.07 -12.58 10.10
N THR A 55 0.07 -12.79 10.95
CA THR A 55 -0.37 -11.78 11.92
C THR A 55 0.65 -11.51 13.02
N ASP A 56 1.55 -12.46 13.28
CA ASP A 56 2.62 -12.34 14.29
C ASP A 56 3.90 -11.67 13.78
N ASP A 57 4.07 -11.54 12.46
CA ASP A 57 5.25 -10.92 11.86
C ASP A 57 5.18 -9.39 11.97
N ASN A 58 6.36 -8.74 12.02
CA ASN A 58 6.43 -7.28 11.90
C ASN A 58 5.68 -6.81 10.64
N ILE A 59 4.75 -5.86 10.82
CA ILE A 59 3.87 -5.31 9.76
C ILE A 59 4.66 -4.92 8.49
N ILE A 60 5.88 -4.44 8.69
CA ILE A 60 6.82 -4.10 7.61
C ILE A 60 7.97 -5.11 7.65
N ARG A 61 7.87 -6.16 6.83
CA ARG A 61 8.99 -7.06 6.54
C ARG A 61 10.07 -6.26 5.79
N PRO A 62 11.36 -6.33 6.18
CA PRO A 62 12.42 -5.70 5.41
C PRO A 62 12.39 -6.16 3.96
N LEU A 63 12.63 -5.25 3.00
CA LEU A 63 12.63 -5.58 1.57
C LEU A 63 13.60 -6.74 1.27
N GLU A 64 14.72 -6.78 1.99
CA GLU A 64 15.72 -7.85 1.92
C GLU A 64 15.14 -9.23 2.27
N SER A 65 14.19 -9.31 3.21
CA SER A 65 13.50 -10.56 3.59
C SER A 65 12.49 -11.03 2.54
N GLN A 66 12.06 -10.13 1.64
CA GLN A 66 11.17 -10.42 0.52
C GLN A 66 11.95 -10.77 -0.76
N GLY A 67 13.27 -10.97 -0.66
CA GLY A 67 14.13 -11.22 -1.82
C GLY A 67 14.39 -9.98 -2.68
N ILE A 68 13.97 -8.79 -2.24
CA ILE A 68 14.21 -7.54 -2.95
C ILE A 68 15.64 -7.10 -2.63
N ARG A 69 16.51 -7.21 -3.64
CA ARG A 69 17.92 -6.82 -3.51
C ARG A 69 18.03 -5.32 -3.25
N ARG A 70 18.68 -4.97 -2.16
CA ARG A 70 19.04 -3.59 -1.84
C ARG A 70 20.05 -3.05 -2.85
N LEU A 71 19.72 -1.94 -3.52
CA LEU A 71 20.60 -1.28 -4.49
C LEU A 71 21.77 -0.53 -3.84
N TYR A 72 21.59 -0.05 -2.60
CA TYR A 72 22.59 0.73 -1.88
C TYR A 72 22.95 0.05 -0.54
N PRO A 73 24.23 -0.05 -0.16
CA PRO A 73 24.63 -0.67 1.10
C PRO A 73 24.04 0.08 2.32
N GLN A 74 23.77 -0.67 3.40
CA GLN A 74 23.28 -0.10 4.66
C GLN A 74 24.30 0.83 5.32
N HIS A 75 25.57 0.46 5.23
CA HIS A 75 26.69 1.28 5.66
C HIS A 75 27.15 2.15 4.49
N PHE A 76 26.69 3.39 4.48
CA PHE A 76 27.05 4.41 3.51
C PHE A 76 28.01 5.42 4.16
N ASP A 77 29.29 5.36 3.80
CA ASP A 77 30.27 6.35 4.28
C ASP A 77 30.12 7.65 3.47
N ARG A 78 29.25 8.53 4.00
CA ARG A 78 28.94 9.84 3.41
C ARG A 78 30.19 10.66 3.11
N ARG A 79 31.23 10.55 3.95
CA ARG A 79 32.47 11.31 3.78
C ARG A 79 33.26 10.81 2.57
N ARG A 80 33.31 9.48 2.36
CA ARG A 80 33.98 8.89 1.21
C ARG A 80 33.27 9.21 -0.10
N GLU A 81 31.95 9.13 -0.12
CA GLU A 81 31.17 9.43 -1.34
C GLU A 81 31.22 10.92 -1.70
N LEU A 82 31.19 11.83 -0.71
CA LEU A 82 31.36 13.25 -0.98
C LEU A 82 32.74 13.57 -1.59
N LYS A 83 33.81 12.89 -1.14
CA LYS A 83 35.13 13.03 -1.75
C LYS A 83 35.17 12.56 -3.20
N LYS A 84 34.50 11.44 -3.51
CA LYS A 84 34.38 10.94 -4.89
C LYS A 84 33.63 11.92 -5.79
N LEU A 85 32.51 12.47 -5.29
CA LEU A 85 31.74 13.47 -6.01
C LEU A 85 32.55 14.74 -6.27
N ASN A 86 33.26 15.26 -5.26
CA ASN A 86 34.12 16.44 -5.44
C ASN A 86 35.23 16.19 -6.47
N HIS A 87 35.84 15.00 -6.45
CA HIS A 87 36.85 14.64 -7.45
C HIS A 87 36.23 14.54 -8.85
N SER A 88 35.08 13.88 -8.98
CA SER A 88 34.38 13.76 -10.26
C SER A 88 33.95 15.12 -10.81
N LEU A 89 33.47 16.03 -9.96
CA LEU A 89 33.11 17.38 -10.36
C LEU A 89 34.31 18.15 -10.91
N LEU A 90 35.46 18.08 -10.22
CA LEU A 90 36.68 18.75 -10.66
C LEU A 90 37.16 18.21 -12.01
N VAL A 91 37.18 16.89 -12.19
CA VAL A 91 37.59 16.27 -13.47
C VAL A 91 36.64 16.67 -14.60
N ASN A 92 35.33 16.58 -14.40
CA ASN A 92 34.35 17.01 -15.40
C ASN A 92 34.49 18.51 -15.76
N PHE A 93 34.85 19.35 -14.78
CA PHE A 93 35.10 20.76 -15.03
C PHE A 93 36.36 20.98 -15.88
N LEU A 94 37.45 20.26 -15.60
CA LEU A 94 38.68 20.33 -16.40
C LEU A 94 38.46 19.79 -17.82
N ASP A 95 37.75 18.67 -17.98
CA ASP A 95 37.38 18.13 -19.29
C ASP A 95 36.54 19.15 -20.09
N LEU A 96 35.62 19.84 -19.42
CA LEU A 96 34.83 20.90 -20.05
C LEU A 96 35.69 22.09 -20.48
N LEU A 97 36.65 22.52 -19.64
CA LEU A 97 37.59 23.57 -20.00
C LEU A 97 38.45 23.16 -21.20
N ASP A 98 38.93 21.92 -21.26
CA ASP A 98 39.73 21.41 -22.38
C ASP A 98 38.94 21.45 -23.70
N ILE A 99 37.65 21.08 -23.65
CA ILE A 99 36.74 21.19 -24.80
C ILE A 99 36.49 22.65 -25.22
N LEU A 100 36.39 23.58 -24.27
CA LEU A 100 36.08 25.00 -24.55
C LEU A 100 37.28 25.83 -25.01
N VAL A 101 38.50 25.41 -24.66
CA VAL A 101 39.75 26.15 -24.96
C VAL A 101 40.41 25.67 -26.26
N CYS A 102 40.01 24.51 -26.78
CA CYS A 102 40.29 24.08 -28.15
C CYS A 102 39.44 24.85 -29.18
#